data_AF-A0A318NEK0-F1
#
_entry.id   AF-A0A318NEK0-F1
#
_cell.length_a   1.000
_cell.length_b   1.000
_cell.length_c   1.000
_cell.angle_alpha   90.00
_cell.angle_beta   90.00
_cell.angle_gamma   90.00
#
_symmetry.space_group_name_H-M   'P 1'
#
loop_
_entity.id
_entity.type
_entity.pdbx_description
1 polymer ?
#
loop_
_entity_poly.entity_id
_entity_poly.type
_entity_poly.pdbx_seq_one_letter_code
_entity_poly.pdbx_strand_id
1 'polypeptide(L)'
;MIPGSRKPLDPDVEPLDPDVDVYSPDRSVRIAASRRGDIAVEVDSLHRHTDDSLARQVRAAARVALASLQPRARDMEPPVYEQRSGR
;
A
#
# COMPACT_ATOMS: atom_id res chain seq x y z
N MET A 1 46.99 1.78 6.61
CA MET A 1 45.93 1.09 7.38
C MET A 1 44.59 1.74 7.04
N ILE A 2 43.67 1.06 6.35
CA ILE A 2 42.26 1.49 6.18
C ILE A 2 41.39 0.21 6.25
N PRO A 3 40.12 0.24 6.73
CA PRO A 3 39.04 0.59 5.80
C PRO A 3 37.82 1.31 6.43
N GLY A 4 37.27 2.27 5.67
CA GLY A 4 35.83 2.33 5.45
C GLY A 4 34.95 2.92 6.54
N SER A 5 34.94 4.25 6.68
CA SER A 5 33.70 4.92 7.09
C SER A 5 32.74 4.84 5.91
N ARG A 6 31.79 3.90 6.03
CA ARG A 6 30.71 3.61 5.09
C ARG A 6 30.10 4.90 4.54
N LYS A 7 30.22 5.08 3.23
CA LYS A 7 29.31 5.91 2.42
C LYS A 7 27.88 5.54 2.87
N PRO A 8 27.00 6.49 3.24
CA PRO A 8 25.58 6.18 3.38
C PRO A 8 25.17 5.50 2.08
N LEU A 9 24.55 4.32 2.18
CA LEU A 9 24.11 3.57 1.02
C LEU A 9 23.40 4.54 0.08
N ASP A 10 23.85 4.55 -1.17
CA ASP A 10 23.12 5.11 -2.29
C ASP A 10 21.62 4.81 -2.11
N PRO A 11 20.73 5.81 -2.07
CA PRO A 11 19.31 5.58 -2.33
C PRO A 11 19.12 5.35 -3.84
N ASP A 12 19.95 4.50 -4.45
CA ASP A 12 19.77 3.98 -5.81
C ASP A 12 18.81 2.78 -5.75
N VAL A 13 17.76 2.93 -4.94
CA VAL A 13 16.47 2.40 -5.34
C VAL A 13 15.92 3.56 -6.14
N GLU A 14 16.12 3.57 -7.46
CA GLU A 14 15.27 4.39 -8.32
C GLU A 14 13.86 4.20 -7.79
N PRO A 15 13.16 5.26 -7.35
CA PRO A 15 11.82 5.10 -6.82
C PRO A 15 11.01 4.56 -7.99
N LEU A 16 10.77 3.24 -7.98
CA LEU A 16 9.75 2.63 -8.80
C LEU A 16 8.49 3.40 -8.40
N ASP A 17 8.06 4.31 -9.28
CA ASP A 17 6.86 5.12 -9.07
C ASP A 17 5.77 4.17 -8.56
N PRO A 18 5.37 4.30 -7.29
CA PRO A 18 4.48 3.32 -6.71
C PRO A 18 3.15 3.43 -7.42
N ASP A 19 2.56 2.29 -7.77
CA ASP A 19 1.23 2.25 -8.36
C ASP A 19 0.19 2.93 -7.44
N VAL A 20 0.43 2.88 -6.13
CA VAL A 20 -0.41 3.49 -5.11
C VAL A 20 0.44 4.11 -4.00
N ASP A 21 0.15 5.35 -3.62
CA ASP A 21 0.75 6.07 -2.49
C ASP A 21 -0.35 6.61 -1.56
N VAL A 22 -0.39 6.14 -0.31
CA VAL A 22 -1.45 6.41 0.66
C VAL A 22 -0.87 6.98 1.95
N TYR A 23 -1.47 8.05 2.46
CA TYR A 23 -1.13 8.67 3.73
C TYR A 23 -2.19 8.39 4.80
N SER A 24 -1.78 8.23 6.04
CA SER A 24 -2.68 8.33 7.19
C SER A 24 -3.27 9.75 7.28
N PRO A 25 -4.45 9.92 7.92
CA PRO A 25 -5.08 11.24 8.04
C PRO A 25 -4.19 12.31 8.70
N ASP A 26 -3.37 11.89 9.68
CA ASP A 26 -2.41 12.72 10.39
C ASP A 26 -1.02 12.76 9.72
N ARG A 27 -0.86 12.12 8.54
CA ARG A 27 0.37 12.05 7.73
C ARG A 27 1.60 11.46 8.44
N SER A 28 1.39 10.76 9.55
CA SER A 28 2.43 10.04 10.28
C SER A 28 2.84 8.73 9.61
N VAL A 29 2.00 8.17 8.74
CA VAL A 29 2.26 6.92 8.03
C VAL A 29 2.06 7.14 6.54
N ARG A 30 3.04 6.71 5.74
CA ARG A 30 2.94 6.62 4.28
C ARG A 30 3.12 5.17 3.86
N ILE A 31 2.24 4.70 2.98
CA ILE A 31 2.32 3.37 2.38
C ILE A 31 2.39 3.53 0.87
N ALA A 32 3.50 3.11 0.30
CA ALA A 32 3.70 2.99 -1.14
C ALA A 32 3.61 1.51 -1.52
N ALA A 33 2.77 1.17 -2.51
CA ALA A 33 2.55 -0.20 -2.93
C ALA A 33 2.63 -0.36 -4.45
N SER A 34 3.22 -1.46 -4.90
CA SER A 34 3.28 -1.87 -6.31
C SER A 34 2.18 -2.88 -6.64
N ARG A 35 1.76 -2.95 -7.91
CA ARG A 35 0.86 -4.02 -8.40
C ARG A 35 1.44 -5.43 -8.25
N ARG A 36 2.76 -5.55 -8.09
CA ARG A 36 3.43 -6.83 -7.85
C ARG A 36 3.28 -7.32 -6.41
N GLY A 37 2.78 -6.48 -5.52
CA GLY A 37 2.60 -6.78 -4.11
C GLY A 37 3.73 -6.30 -3.21
N ASP A 38 4.69 -5.53 -3.75
CA ASP A 38 5.71 -4.87 -2.93
C ASP A 38 5.07 -3.72 -2.15
N ILE A 39 5.49 -3.58 -0.89
CA ILE A 39 5.00 -2.52 0.00
C ILE A 39 6.17 -1.89 0.74
N ALA A 40 6.27 -0.56 0.65
CA ALA A 40 7.14 0.26 1.48
C ALA A 40 6.28 1.04 2.48
N VAL A 41 6.70 1.04 3.75
CA VAL A 41 6.02 1.73 4.84
C VAL A 41 7.00 2.71 5.46
N GLU A 42 6.65 3.99 5.43
CA GLU A 42 7.39 5.06 6.10
C GLU A 42 6.54 5.56 7.28
N VAL A 43 7.20 5.73 8.44
CA VAL A 43 6.54 6.21 9.66
C VAL A 43 7.32 7.39 10.21
N ASP A 44 6.65 8.54 10.27
CA ASP A 44 7.13 9.77 10.85
C ASP A 44 6.59 9.95 12.27
N SER A 45 7.36 10.66 13.10
CA SER A 45 6.95 11.01 14.47
C SER A 45 6.51 9.82 15.33
N LEU A 46 7.17 8.66 15.19
CA LEU A 46 6.86 7.41 15.90
C LEU A 46 6.63 7.59 17.42
N HIS A 47 7.37 8.52 18.05
CA HIS A 47 7.25 8.87 19.47
C HIS A 47 5.87 9.39 19.90
N ARG A 48 5.00 9.77 18.96
CA ARG A 48 3.63 10.24 19.22
C ARG A 48 2.60 9.11 19.22
N HIS A 49 3.01 7.90 18.83
CA HIS A 49 2.12 6.76 18.71
C HIS A 49 2.33 5.75 19.83
N THR A 50 1.24 5.13 20.26
CA THR A 50 1.28 3.84 20.95
C THR A 50 1.33 2.72 19.91
N ASP A 51 1.74 1.52 20.34
CA ASP A 51 1.70 0.31 19.49
C ASP A 51 0.32 0.10 18.84
N ASP A 52 -0.76 0.17 19.62
CA ASP A 52 -2.13 0.00 19.13
C ASP A 52 -2.53 1.08 18.11
N SER A 53 -2.18 2.35 18.38
CA SER A 53 -2.49 3.46 17.47
C SER A 53 -1.75 3.29 16.13
N LEU A 54 -0.46 2.99 16.17
CA LEU A 54 0.35 2.79 14.97
C LEU A 54 -0.13 1.58 14.16
N ALA A 55 -0.36 0.45 14.83
CA ALA A 55 -0.85 -0.77 14.17
C ALA A 55 -2.20 -0.55 13.49
N ARG A 56 -3.11 0.21 14.11
CA ARG A 56 -4.39 0.60 13.49
C ARG A 56 -4.20 1.47 12.26
N GLN A 57 -3.33 2.48 12.32
CA GLN A 57 -3.08 3.39 11.21
C GLN A 57 -2.44 2.66 10.02
N VAL A 58 -1.39 1.87 10.26
CA VAL A 58 -0.74 1.05 9.22
C VAL A 58 -1.73 0.08 8.60
N ARG A 59 -2.54 -0.61 9.41
CA ARG A 59 -3.56 -1.54 8.91
C ARG A 59 -4.63 -0.82 8.08
N ALA A 60 -5.06 0.37 8.49
CA ALA A 60 -6.05 1.16 7.76
C ALA A 60 -5.48 1.63 6.42
N ALA A 61 -4.28 2.20 6.40
CA ALA A 61 -3.60 2.63 5.17
C ALA A 61 -3.34 1.46 4.22
N ALA A 62 -2.92 0.30 4.75
CA ALA A 62 -2.66 -0.90 3.94
C ALA A 62 -3.94 -1.44 3.29
N ARG A 63 -5.07 -1.41 4.00
CA ARG A 63 -6.38 -1.79 3.43
C ARG A 63 -6.78 -0.87 2.29
N VAL A 64 -6.54 0.44 2.42
CA VAL A 64 -6.82 1.41 1.35
C VAL A 64 -5.90 1.15 0.15
N ALA A 65 -4.60 0.95 0.39
CA ALA A 65 -3.65 0.64 -0.68
C ALA A 65 -4.04 -0.63 -1.45
N LEU A 66 -4.40 -1.71 -0.73
CA LEU A 66 -4.88 -2.95 -1.34
C LEU A 66 -6.17 -2.73 -2.15
N ALA A 67 -7.14 -1.99 -1.60
CA ALA A 67 -8.39 -1.70 -2.30
C ALA A 67 -8.17 -0.88 -3.59
N SER A 68 -7.15 -0.01 -3.62
CA SER A 68 -6.77 0.75 -4.80
C SER A 68 -6.09 -0.09 -5.88
N LEU A 69 -5.37 -1.14 -5.48
CA LEU A 69 -4.70 -2.07 -6.42
C LEU A 69 -5.64 -3.16 -6.95
N GLN A 70 -6.68 -3.51 -6.20
CA GLN A 70 -7.65 -4.50 -6.62
C GLN A 70 -8.51 -3.96 -7.78
N PRO A 71 -8.61 -4.67 -8.91
CA PRO A 71 -9.62 -4.38 -9.92
C PRO A 71 -10.99 -4.37 -9.25
N ARG A 72 -11.77 -3.30 -9.46
CA ARG A 72 -13.13 -3.23 -8.94
C ARG A 72 -13.89 -4.45 -9.46
N ALA A 73 -14.25 -5.38 -8.57
CA ALA A 73 -15.09 -6.54 -8.89
C ALA A 73 -16.53 -6.18 -9.29
N ARG A 74 -16.80 -4.93 -9.69
CA ARG A 74 -18.11 -4.41 -10.09
C ARG A 74 -18.31 -4.28 -11.61
N ASP A 75 -17.29 -4.58 -12.41
CA ASP A 75 -17.42 -4.68 -13.88
C ASP A 75 -17.55 -6.13 -14.37
N MET A 76 -18.01 -7.06 -13.52
CA MET A 76 -18.66 -8.27 -14.01
C MET A 76 -20.16 -8.01 -14.02
N GLU A 77 -20.68 -7.70 -15.21
CA GLU A 77 -22.08 -7.87 -15.57
C GLU A 77 -22.62 -9.15 -14.91
N PRO A 78 -23.77 -9.10 -14.22
CA PRO A 78 -24.41 -10.33 -13.78
C PRO A 78 -24.71 -11.15 -15.04
N PRO A 79 -24.38 -12.46 -15.10
CA PRO A 79 -24.85 -13.29 -16.19
C PRO A 79 -26.37 -13.24 -16.16
N VAL A 80 -26.95 -12.58 -17.16
CA VAL A 80 -28.36 -12.68 -17.47
C VAL A 80 -28.56 -14.16 -17.80
N TYR A 81 -28.94 -14.95 -16.80
CA TYR A 81 -29.45 -16.28 -17.05
C TYR A 81 -30.74 -16.06 -17.85
N GLU A 82 -30.58 -16.23 -19.15
CA GLU A 82 -31.63 -16.38 -20.13
C GLU A 82 -32.70 -17.28 -19.51
N GLN A 83 -33.83 -16.68 -19.13
CA GLN A 83 -35.02 -17.39 -18.67
C GLN A 83 -35.64 -18.07 -19.88
N ARG A 84 -34.91 -19.04 -20.43
CA ARG A 84 -35.39 -20.01 -21.41
C ARG A 84 -36.14 -21.08 -20.63
N SER A 85 -37.29 -20.70 -20.12
CA SER A 85 -38.33 -21.62 -19.63
C SER A 85 -39.58 -21.16 -20.37
N GLY A 86 -39.96 -21.73 -21.51
CA GLY A 86 -40.10 -23.17 -21.72
C GLY A 86 -41.58 -23.49 -21.66
N ARG A 87 -42.21 -23.45 -22.84
CA ARG A 87 -43.51 -24.02 -23.21
C ARG A 87 -44.78 -23.27 -22.83
#